data_AF-A0A7S2ADW3-F1
#
_entry.id   AF-A0A7S2ADW3-F1
#
_cell.length_a   1.000
_cell.length_b   1.000
_cell.length_c   1.000
_cell.angle_alpha   90.00
_cell.angle_beta   90.00
_cell.angle_gamma   90.00
#
_symmetry.space_group_name_H-M   'P 1'
#
loop_
_entity.id
_entity.type
_entity.pdbx_description
1 polymer ?
#
loop_
_entity_poly.entity_id
_entity_poly.type
_entity_poly.pdbx_seq_one_letter_code
_entity_poly.pdbx_strand_id
1 'polypeptide(L)'
;GDPMNGGNYVVKFSNDEGGTTEQKASAVIACCGVFYIPRDIKWPGRDSFGGYITHGSYDMLNPKKFAGNKVLIVGHGGFTIENVRTCVEYGASSVKVVCRVRHFSGPKISSWLVSSQEYPLPGHLLLKSFQIMYDLLGVDVWSHSSVQTDKTHSMAFVKQNATFGVTDVYFLACAYGFCEVIEDEVKDLSHHCAETVKGRKLECSVILKCLGSEMDPSFDEVMGLKEIKGYWVN
;
A
#
# COMPACT_ATOMS: atom_id res chain seq x y z
N GLY A 1 11.72 -39.49 1.32
CA GLY A 1 10.69 -40.35 1.94
C GLY A 1 9.49 -39.49 2.21
N ASP A 2 8.29 -40.07 2.20
CA ASP A 2 7.06 -39.34 2.54
C ASP A 2 7.22 -38.66 3.92
N PRO A 3 7.20 -37.33 4.00
CA PRO A 3 7.35 -36.60 5.26
C PRO A 3 6.28 -36.99 6.30
N MET A 4 5.11 -37.42 5.84
CA MET A 4 4.00 -37.86 6.71
C MET A 4 4.22 -39.27 7.29
N ASN A 5 5.21 -40.02 6.78
CA ASN A 5 5.55 -41.37 7.21
C ASN A 5 7.01 -41.47 7.73
N GLY A 6 7.47 -40.44 8.45
CA GLY A 6 8.81 -40.41 9.07
C GLY A 6 9.95 -40.04 8.10
N GLY A 7 9.62 -39.54 6.90
CA GLY A 7 10.58 -38.95 5.98
C GLY A 7 11.06 -37.56 6.42
N ASN A 8 12.16 -37.09 5.83
CA ASN A 8 12.66 -35.73 6.01
C ASN A 8 12.49 -34.94 4.70
N TYR A 9 12.25 -33.63 4.81
CA TYR A 9 12.44 -32.66 3.75
C TYR A 9 13.93 -32.42 3.52
N VAL A 10 14.33 -32.20 2.27
CA VAL A 10 15.65 -31.65 1.92
C VAL A 10 15.41 -30.23 1.46
N VAL A 11 15.82 -29.27 2.27
CA VAL A 11 15.72 -27.84 1.98
C VAL A 11 17.03 -27.39 1.37
N LYS A 12 16.96 -26.82 0.16
CA LYS A 12 18.12 -26.27 -0.54
C LYS A 12 18.10 -24.76 -0.44
N PHE A 13 19.19 -24.18 0.03
CA PHE A 13 19.42 -22.74 0.08
C PHE A 13 20.40 -22.37 -1.02
N SER A 14 20.15 -21.27 -1.72
CA SER A 14 21.09 -20.65 -2.65
C SER A 14 21.42 -19.24 -2.17
N ASN A 15 22.68 -18.87 -2.19
CA ASN A 15 23.09 -17.48 -1.98
C ASN A 15 23.28 -16.77 -3.34
N ASP A 16 23.40 -15.44 -3.29
CA ASP A 16 23.56 -14.59 -4.49
C ASP A 16 24.88 -14.85 -5.25
N GLU A 17 25.85 -15.49 -4.60
CA GLU A 17 27.13 -15.90 -5.18
C GLU A 17 27.05 -17.26 -5.91
N GLY A 18 25.87 -17.88 -5.96
CA GLY A 18 25.62 -19.16 -6.64
C GLY A 18 26.01 -20.39 -5.83
N GLY A 19 26.46 -20.22 -4.58
CA GLY A 19 26.68 -21.29 -3.63
C GLY A 19 25.37 -21.89 -3.16
N THR A 20 25.30 -23.23 -3.10
CA THR A 20 24.11 -23.93 -2.61
C THR A 20 24.44 -24.82 -1.43
N THR A 21 23.61 -24.78 -0.39
CA THR A 21 23.68 -25.68 0.76
C THR A 21 22.38 -26.45 0.90
N GLU A 22 22.45 -27.66 1.44
CA GLU A 22 21.29 -28.51 1.67
C GLU A 22 21.18 -28.88 3.14
N GLN A 23 19.96 -28.88 3.66
CA GLN A 23 19.67 -29.28 5.03
C GLN A 23 18.48 -30.23 5.08
N LYS A 24 18.62 -31.30 5.87
CA LYS A 24 17.50 -32.19 6.17
C LYS A 24 16.69 -31.63 7.33
N ALA A 25 15.37 -31.57 7.16
CA ALA A 25 14.45 -31.09 8.18
C ALA A 25 13.26 -32.06 8.32
N SER A 26 12.85 -32.32 9.55
CA SER A 26 11.66 -33.14 9.82
C SER A 26 10.36 -32.36 9.66
N ALA A 27 10.43 -31.02 9.63
CA ALA A 27 9.32 -30.13 9.32
C ALA A 27 9.83 -28.85 8.64
N VAL A 28 8.98 -28.22 7.81
CA VAL A 28 9.25 -26.94 7.17
C VAL A 28 8.07 -26.01 7.43
N ILE A 29 8.34 -24.80 7.92
CA ILE A 29 7.34 -23.74 8.13
C ILE A 29 7.69 -22.61 7.19
N ALA A 30 6.69 -22.15 6.43
CA ALA A 30 6.84 -21.06 5.48
C ALA A 30 6.17 -19.80 6.01
N CYS A 31 6.97 -18.76 6.21
CA CYS A 31 6.52 -17.45 6.70
C CYS A 31 6.82 -16.36 5.66
N CYS A 32 6.62 -16.67 4.38
CA CYS A 32 7.09 -15.86 3.26
C CYS A 32 6.22 -14.62 2.96
N GLY A 33 5.16 -14.40 3.74
CA GLY A 33 4.29 -13.22 3.61
C GLY A 33 3.36 -13.29 2.39
N VAL A 34 2.77 -12.15 2.03
CA VAL A 34 1.76 -12.04 0.94
C VAL A 34 2.14 -11.05 -0.16
N PHE A 35 3.33 -10.42 -0.07
CA PHE A 35 3.76 -9.34 -0.95
C PHE A 35 4.86 -9.80 -1.92
N TYR A 36 4.56 -10.78 -2.77
CA TYR A 36 5.56 -11.39 -3.66
C TYR A 36 5.86 -10.55 -4.90
N ILE A 37 4.89 -10.45 -5.80
CA ILE A 37 5.13 -9.86 -7.12
C ILE A 37 4.54 -8.46 -7.12
N PRO A 38 5.37 -7.39 -7.17
CA PRO A 38 4.85 -6.03 -7.23
C PRO A 38 4.00 -5.86 -8.49
N ARG A 39 2.78 -5.34 -8.36
CA ARG A 39 2.00 -4.95 -9.54
C ARG A 39 2.72 -3.81 -10.24
N ASP A 40 2.85 -3.93 -11.56
CA ASP A 40 3.51 -2.94 -12.39
C ASP A 40 2.56 -2.36 -13.46
N ILE A 41 2.79 -1.11 -13.82
CA ILE A 41 2.15 -0.43 -14.94
C ILE A 41 3.25 0.16 -15.80
N LYS A 42 3.19 -0.14 -17.10
CA LYS A 42 4.04 0.47 -18.11
C LYS A 42 3.24 1.55 -18.82
N TRP A 43 3.62 2.80 -18.58
CA TRP A 43 3.05 3.93 -19.31
C TRP A 43 3.77 4.11 -20.65
N PRO A 44 3.05 4.54 -21.70
CA PRO A 44 3.70 5.14 -22.85
C PRO A 44 4.57 6.33 -22.42
N GLY A 45 5.53 6.72 -23.25
CA GLY A 45 6.41 7.86 -22.96
C GLY A 45 7.36 7.71 -21.76
N ARG A 46 7.37 6.54 -21.09
CA ARG A 46 8.25 6.21 -19.96
C ARG A 46 9.72 6.52 -20.25
N ASP A 47 10.20 6.17 -21.42
CA ASP A 47 11.60 6.39 -21.81
C ASP A 47 11.92 7.88 -22.01
N SER A 48 10.91 8.69 -22.29
CA SER A 48 11.02 10.15 -22.44
C SER A 48 10.81 10.91 -21.13
N PHE A 49 10.41 10.25 -20.03
CA PHE A 49 10.11 10.91 -18.75
C PHE A 49 11.34 11.62 -18.16
N GLY A 50 12.55 11.07 -18.33
CA GLY A 50 13.80 11.69 -17.87
C GLY A 50 13.99 11.75 -16.35
N GLY A 51 13.02 11.29 -15.55
CA GLY A 51 13.06 11.29 -14.09
C GLY A 51 13.22 9.90 -13.44
N TYR A 52 13.03 9.85 -12.13
CA TYR A 52 13.15 8.62 -11.34
C TYR A 52 11.79 7.93 -11.20
N ILE A 53 11.66 6.70 -11.70
CA ILE A 53 10.43 5.89 -11.57
C ILE A 53 10.78 4.61 -10.83
N THR A 54 10.10 4.32 -9.72
CA THR A 54 10.31 3.10 -8.94
C THR A 54 8.99 2.60 -8.32
N HIS A 55 9.02 1.44 -7.67
CA HIS A 55 7.95 1.03 -6.78
C HIS A 55 8.09 1.74 -5.43
N GLY A 56 6.97 2.19 -4.86
CA GLY A 56 6.92 2.78 -3.52
C GLY A 56 6.91 1.74 -2.40
N SER A 57 7.26 0.51 -2.71
CA SER A 57 7.36 -0.59 -1.76
C SER A 57 8.71 -1.27 -1.96
N TYR A 58 9.12 -2.09 -0.99
CA TYR A 58 10.39 -2.84 -1.03
C TYR A 58 11.64 -1.96 -0.93
N ASP A 59 12.81 -2.58 -1.02
CA ASP A 59 14.14 -1.92 -0.92
C ASP A 59 14.53 -1.13 -2.18
N MET A 60 13.57 -0.87 -3.08
CA MET A 60 13.76 -0.21 -4.38
C MET A 60 13.68 1.33 -4.29
N LEU A 61 13.33 1.85 -3.12
CA LEU A 61 13.22 3.28 -2.84
C LEU A 61 14.61 3.88 -2.59
N ASN A 62 14.91 4.99 -3.25
CA ASN A 62 16.07 5.83 -2.93
C ASN A 62 15.59 7.21 -2.43
N PRO A 63 15.44 7.41 -1.11
CA PRO A 63 14.90 8.64 -0.54
C PRO A 63 15.70 9.90 -0.90
N LYS A 64 16.99 9.77 -1.21
CA LYS A 64 17.83 10.89 -1.65
C LYS A 64 17.33 11.55 -2.95
N LYS A 65 16.51 10.85 -3.73
CA LYS A 65 15.90 11.38 -4.96
C LYS A 65 14.75 12.35 -4.68
N PHE A 66 14.23 12.41 -3.44
CA PHE A 66 13.03 13.19 -3.14
C PHE A 66 13.34 14.65 -2.86
N ALA A 67 14.48 14.94 -2.23
CA ALA A 67 14.86 16.30 -1.83
C ALA A 67 14.70 17.32 -2.97
N GLY A 68 13.88 18.35 -2.74
CA GLY A 68 13.57 19.43 -3.69
C GLY A 68 12.69 19.03 -4.89
N ASN A 69 12.42 17.75 -5.08
CA ASN A 69 11.70 17.24 -6.25
C ASN A 69 10.19 17.11 -5.99
N LYS A 70 9.41 17.30 -7.07
CA LYS A 70 7.96 17.04 -7.07
C LYS A 70 7.72 15.55 -7.27
N VAL A 71 7.04 14.92 -6.32
CA VAL A 71 6.81 13.48 -6.30
C VAL A 71 5.37 13.17 -6.69
N LEU A 72 5.19 12.28 -7.67
CA LEU A 72 3.91 11.67 -8.01
C LEU A 72 3.85 10.27 -7.42
N ILE A 73 2.82 9.97 -6.64
CA ILE A 73 2.55 8.63 -6.12
C ILE A 73 1.31 8.09 -6.82
N VAL A 74 1.39 6.88 -7.39
CA VAL A 74 0.27 6.23 -8.08
C VAL A 74 -0.28 5.09 -7.23
N GLY A 75 -1.56 5.18 -6.90
CA GLY A 75 -2.26 4.29 -5.96
C GLY A 75 -2.57 4.97 -4.62
N HIS A 76 -3.52 4.43 -3.88
CA HIS A 76 -3.97 4.97 -2.58
C HIS A 76 -4.13 3.84 -1.55
N GLY A 77 -3.03 3.14 -1.24
CA GLY A 77 -3.02 2.09 -0.22
C GLY A 77 -2.10 2.44 0.96
N GLY A 78 -1.91 1.52 1.90
CA GLY A 78 -1.01 1.73 3.04
C GLY A 78 0.38 2.24 2.65
N PHE A 79 1.00 1.67 1.59
CA PHE A 79 2.28 2.16 1.07
C PHE A 79 2.25 3.61 0.59
N THR A 80 1.17 4.06 -0.05
CA THR A 80 1.03 5.46 -0.48
C THR A 80 1.15 6.40 0.72
N ILE A 81 0.45 6.06 1.81
CA ILE A 81 0.36 6.88 3.00
C ILE A 81 1.72 6.97 3.72
N GLU A 82 2.45 5.86 3.82
CA GLU A 82 3.81 5.86 4.35
C GLU A 82 4.78 6.61 3.43
N ASN A 83 4.65 6.51 2.10
CA ASN A 83 5.51 7.26 1.19
C ASN A 83 5.26 8.76 1.21
N VAL A 84 4.03 9.21 1.49
CA VAL A 84 3.77 10.64 1.76
C VAL A 84 4.61 11.09 2.96
N ARG A 85 4.62 10.31 4.05
CA ARG A 85 5.48 10.59 5.21
C ARG A 85 6.97 10.60 4.83
N THR A 86 7.44 9.58 4.10
CA THR A 86 8.84 9.54 3.63
C THR A 86 9.19 10.75 2.76
N CYS A 87 8.30 11.20 1.88
CA CYS A 87 8.53 12.38 1.06
C CYS A 87 8.67 13.65 1.91
N VAL A 88 7.86 13.80 2.97
CA VAL A 88 7.99 14.90 3.93
C VAL A 88 9.35 14.83 4.64
N GLU A 89 9.72 13.66 5.18
CA GLU A 89 10.95 13.46 5.95
C GLU A 89 12.22 13.70 5.13
N TYR A 90 12.18 13.38 3.84
CA TYR A 90 13.32 13.54 2.92
C TYR A 90 13.24 14.80 2.05
N GLY A 91 12.37 15.75 2.41
CA GLY A 91 12.37 17.11 1.86
C GLY A 91 11.91 17.21 0.41
N ALA A 92 10.96 16.38 -0.03
CA ALA A 92 10.26 16.60 -1.29
C ALA A 92 9.64 18.01 -1.33
N SER A 93 9.52 18.61 -2.51
CA SER A 93 8.93 19.95 -2.62
C SER A 93 7.39 19.92 -2.60
N SER A 94 6.79 18.86 -3.14
CA SER A 94 5.35 18.60 -3.08
C SER A 94 5.07 17.15 -3.44
N VAL A 95 3.93 16.63 -2.98
CA VAL A 95 3.44 15.30 -3.34
C VAL A 95 2.08 15.40 -4.05
N LYS A 96 1.91 14.64 -5.12
CA LYS A 96 0.60 14.40 -5.73
C LYS A 96 0.32 12.91 -5.69
N VAL A 97 -0.84 12.52 -5.19
CA VAL A 97 -1.32 11.14 -5.18
C VAL A 97 -2.38 11.01 -6.27
N VAL A 98 -2.17 10.12 -7.25
CA VAL A 98 -3.15 9.80 -8.29
C VAL A 98 -3.72 8.42 -8.04
N CYS A 99 -5.04 8.32 -7.96
CA CYS A 99 -5.72 7.07 -7.68
C CYS A 99 -7.08 6.95 -8.35
N ARG A 100 -7.47 5.73 -8.70
CA ARG A 100 -8.82 5.44 -9.24
C ARG A 100 -9.92 5.62 -8.21
N VAL A 101 -9.61 5.22 -6.98
CA VAL A 101 -10.49 5.29 -5.82
C VAL A 101 -9.63 5.85 -4.70
N ARG A 102 -10.10 6.91 -4.06
CA ARG A 102 -9.53 7.38 -2.80
C ARG A 102 -9.95 6.39 -1.71
N HIS A 103 -9.01 5.71 -1.08
CA HIS A 103 -9.30 4.85 0.06
C HIS A 103 -9.21 5.65 1.36
N PHE A 104 -9.81 5.15 2.43
CA PHE A 104 -9.56 5.75 3.72
C PHE A 104 -8.12 5.46 4.17
N SER A 105 -7.51 6.48 4.74
CA SER A 105 -6.38 6.41 5.67
C SER A 105 -6.89 6.57 7.10
N GLY A 106 -6.21 5.95 8.06
CA GLY A 106 -6.56 6.00 9.48
C GLY A 106 -5.70 6.99 10.26
N PRO A 107 -6.28 7.89 11.07
CA PRO A 107 -5.54 8.66 12.05
C PRO A 107 -4.92 7.76 13.13
N LYS A 108 -3.77 8.13 13.71
CA LYS A 108 -3.12 7.31 14.75
C LYS A 108 -3.99 7.11 15.97
N ILE A 109 -4.78 8.11 16.36
CA ILE A 109 -5.72 7.98 17.48
C ILE A 109 -6.73 6.85 17.26
N SER A 110 -7.17 6.64 16.01
CA SER A 110 -8.12 5.58 15.69
C SER A 110 -7.48 4.20 15.77
N SER A 111 -6.21 4.09 15.40
CA SER A 111 -5.44 2.86 15.60
C SER A 111 -5.27 2.54 17.08
N TRP A 112 -5.01 3.53 17.94
CA TRP A 112 -4.97 3.31 19.39
C TRP A 112 -6.31 2.83 19.93
N LEU A 113 -7.42 3.46 19.51
CA LEU A 113 -8.76 3.04 19.89
C LEU A 113 -9.00 1.57 19.51
N VAL A 114 -8.78 1.20 18.24
CA VAL A 114 -8.97 -0.18 17.77
C VAL A 114 -8.08 -1.17 18.53
N SER A 115 -6.81 -0.85 18.75
CA SER A 115 -5.87 -1.75 19.45
C SER A 115 -6.10 -1.84 20.97
N SER A 116 -6.85 -0.90 21.56
CA SER A 116 -7.14 -0.89 23.00
C SER A 116 -8.36 -1.72 23.40
N GLN A 117 -9.16 -2.19 22.43
CA GLN A 117 -10.39 -2.91 22.69
C GLN A 117 -10.18 -4.43 22.57
N GLU A 118 -10.86 -5.18 23.43
CA GLU A 118 -10.96 -6.63 23.32
C GLU A 118 -11.88 -7.05 22.16
N TYR A 119 -12.91 -6.24 21.89
CA TYR A 119 -13.87 -6.47 20.82
C TYR A 119 -13.66 -5.50 19.65
N PRO A 120 -13.99 -5.92 18.41
CA PRO A 120 -13.91 -5.03 17.25
C PRO A 120 -14.69 -3.74 17.45
N LEU A 121 -14.03 -2.61 17.22
CA LEU A 121 -14.66 -1.29 17.32
C LEU A 121 -15.80 -1.18 16.28
N PRO A 122 -17.04 -0.83 16.69
CA PRO A 122 -18.13 -0.61 15.75
C PRO A 122 -17.77 0.43 14.68
N GLY A 123 -18.10 0.15 13.42
CA GLY A 123 -17.67 0.97 12.29
C GLY A 123 -18.11 2.44 12.36
N HIS A 124 -19.28 2.73 12.94
CA HIS A 124 -19.74 4.11 13.13
C HIS A 124 -18.89 4.88 14.16
N LEU A 125 -18.34 4.22 15.18
CA LEU A 125 -17.41 4.83 16.12
C LEU A 125 -16.04 5.05 15.47
N LEU A 126 -15.60 4.11 14.63
CA LEU A 126 -14.39 4.27 13.83
C LEU A 126 -14.49 5.48 12.87
N LEU A 127 -15.61 5.62 12.15
CA LEU A 127 -15.81 6.77 11.27
C LEU A 127 -15.91 8.09 12.04
N LYS A 128 -16.55 8.10 13.21
CA LYS A 128 -16.53 9.27 14.11
C LYS A 128 -15.11 9.65 14.53
N SER A 129 -14.24 8.67 14.83
CA SER A 129 -12.84 8.96 15.17
C SER A 129 -12.02 9.43 13.96
N PHE A 130 -12.42 9.04 12.74
CA PHE A 130 -11.80 9.54 11.51
C PHE A 130 -12.21 11.00 11.22
N GLN A 131 -13.48 11.36 11.49
CA GLN A 131 -14.08 12.65 11.13
C GLN A 131 -13.17 13.84 11.44
N ILE A 132 -12.56 13.88 12.63
CA ILE A 132 -11.71 14.99 13.08
C ILE A 132 -10.61 15.31 12.06
N MET A 133 -9.92 14.29 11.54
CA MET A 133 -8.83 14.50 10.58
C MET A 133 -9.33 14.71 9.16
N TYR A 134 -10.48 14.15 8.80
CA TYR A 134 -11.07 14.33 7.47
C TYR A 134 -11.77 15.69 7.31
N ASP A 135 -12.29 16.27 8.40
CA ASP A 135 -12.80 17.63 8.43
C ASP A 135 -11.70 18.65 8.08
N LEU A 136 -10.46 18.41 8.53
CA LEU A 136 -9.30 19.22 8.14
C LEU A 136 -9.03 19.18 6.63
N LEU A 137 -9.47 18.11 5.95
CA LEU A 137 -9.34 17.94 4.50
C LEU A 137 -10.60 18.38 3.74
N GLY A 138 -11.65 18.81 4.43
CA GLY A 138 -12.96 19.11 3.83
C GLY A 138 -13.64 17.88 3.22
N VAL A 139 -13.38 16.68 3.76
CA VAL A 139 -13.94 15.42 3.25
C VAL A 139 -14.93 14.87 4.27
N ASP A 140 -16.17 14.66 3.84
CA ASP A 140 -17.17 13.99 4.67
C ASP A 140 -16.99 12.46 4.60
N VAL A 141 -16.57 11.87 5.72
CA VAL A 141 -16.36 10.41 5.83
C VAL A 141 -17.64 9.60 5.61
N TRP A 142 -18.82 10.15 5.91
CA TRP A 142 -20.08 9.42 5.78
C TRP A 142 -20.56 9.33 4.33
N SER A 143 -20.24 10.35 3.52
CA SER A 143 -20.54 10.36 2.09
C SER A 143 -19.59 9.52 1.23
N HIS A 144 -18.51 8.99 1.81
CA HIS A 144 -17.51 8.24 1.06
C HIS A 144 -18.10 6.97 0.42
N SER A 145 -17.70 6.68 -0.82
CA SER A 145 -18.16 5.51 -1.61
C SER A 145 -17.90 4.13 -0.98
N SER A 146 -17.06 4.07 0.06
CA SER A 146 -16.72 2.85 0.79
C SER A 146 -17.58 2.66 2.03
N VAL A 147 -18.43 3.62 2.38
CA VAL A 147 -19.28 3.57 3.59
C VAL A 147 -20.68 3.13 3.22
N GLN A 148 -21.17 2.14 3.95
CA GLN A 148 -22.59 1.79 3.99
C GLN A 148 -23.11 2.10 5.38
N THR A 149 -24.07 3.01 5.48
CA THR A 149 -24.64 3.52 6.73
C THR A 149 -26.14 3.73 6.62
N ASP A 150 -26.82 3.79 7.76
CA ASP A 150 -28.19 4.29 7.85
C ASP A 150 -28.22 5.83 7.85
N LYS A 151 -29.41 6.43 7.75
CA LYS A 151 -29.58 7.89 7.72
C LYS A 151 -29.17 8.60 9.01
N THR A 152 -29.12 7.88 10.13
CA THR A 152 -28.79 8.46 11.44
C THR A 152 -27.34 8.23 11.87
N HIS A 153 -26.54 7.56 11.02
CA HIS A 153 -25.16 7.18 11.33
C HIS A 153 -25.06 6.35 12.63
N SER A 154 -26.07 5.54 12.91
CA SER A 154 -26.14 4.62 14.05
C SER A 154 -25.34 3.33 13.80
N MET A 155 -25.06 3.01 12.55
CA MET A 155 -24.21 1.90 12.13
C MET A 155 -23.38 2.29 10.92
N ALA A 156 -22.21 1.65 10.73
CA ALA A 156 -21.47 1.80 9.48
C ALA A 156 -20.66 0.53 9.17
N PHE A 157 -20.61 0.18 7.89
CA PHE A 157 -19.68 -0.79 7.33
C PHE A 157 -18.75 -0.09 6.34
N VAL A 158 -17.44 -0.29 6.52
CA VAL A 158 -16.43 0.25 5.62
C VAL A 158 -15.94 -0.89 4.72
N LYS A 159 -16.19 -0.78 3.42
CA LYS A 159 -15.74 -1.73 2.41
C LYS A 159 -14.71 -1.09 1.50
N GLN A 160 -13.46 -1.48 1.66
CA GLN A 160 -12.35 -1.12 0.77
C GLN A 160 -11.40 -2.29 0.54
N ASN A 161 -10.73 -2.27 -0.60
CA ASN A 161 -9.84 -3.36 -1.02
C ASN A 161 -8.38 -3.14 -0.62
N ALA A 162 -8.05 -1.96 -0.06
CA ALA A 162 -6.74 -1.63 0.44
C ALA A 162 -6.75 -1.58 1.97
N THR A 163 -5.65 -1.97 2.60
CA THR A 163 -5.45 -1.76 4.03
C THR A 163 -5.34 -0.27 4.34
N PHE A 164 -5.81 0.14 5.53
CA PHE A 164 -5.63 1.51 5.99
C PHE A 164 -4.14 1.81 6.17
N GLY A 165 -3.64 2.85 5.50
CA GLY A 165 -2.41 3.49 5.94
C GLY A 165 -2.69 4.29 7.20
N VAL A 166 -1.88 4.12 8.26
CA VAL A 166 -2.14 4.73 9.57
C VAL A 166 -1.05 5.71 9.94
N THR A 167 -1.31 7.00 9.72
CA THR A 167 -0.40 8.09 10.11
C THR A 167 -1.15 9.42 10.14
N ASP A 168 -0.72 10.33 11.00
CA ASP A 168 -1.24 11.70 11.04
C ASP A 168 -0.53 12.59 10.01
N VAL A 169 0.70 12.23 9.60
CA VAL A 169 1.53 13.02 8.68
C VAL A 169 0.86 13.22 7.34
N TYR A 170 0.15 12.21 6.83
CA TYR A 170 -0.59 12.28 5.57
C TYR A 170 -1.70 13.34 5.62
N PHE A 171 -2.48 13.37 6.69
CA PHE A 171 -3.55 14.35 6.87
C PHE A 171 -2.98 15.76 6.98
N LEU A 172 -1.93 15.95 7.79
CA LEU A 172 -1.27 17.25 7.90
C LEU A 172 -0.67 17.68 6.56
N ALA A 173 0.02 16.79 5.85
CA ALA A 173 0.55 17.08 4.53
C ALA A 173 -0.54 17.53 3.55
N CYS A 174 -1.71 16.89 3.56
CA CYS A 174 -2.84 17.33 2.75
C CYS A 174 -3.41 18.68 3.21
N ALA A 175 -3.63 18.86 4.52
CA ALA A 175 -4.19 20.09 5.08
C ALA A 175 -3.31 21.32 4.83
N TYR A 176 -1.98 21.16 4.86
CA TYR A 176 -1.01 22.22 4.56
C TYR A 176 -0.75 22.42 3.05
N GLY A 177 -1.44 21.68 2.18
CA GLY A 177 -1.26 21.77 0.72
C GLY A 177 0.05 21.18 0.20
N PHE A 178 0.80 20.46 1.03
CA PHE A 178 2.00 19.72 0.62
C PHE A 178 1.64 18.49 -0.23
N CYS A 179 0.51 17.85 0.07
CA CYS A 179 0.01 16.66 -0.61
C CYS A 179 -1.38 16.90 -1.23
N GLU A 180 -1.53 16.67 -2.53
CA GLU A 180 -2.84 16.71 -3.21
C GLU A 180 -3.26 15.28 -3.63
N VAL A 181 -4.51 14.91 -3.37
CA VAL A 181 -5.08 13.64 -3.84
C VAL A 181 -5.99 13.89 -5.04
N ILE A 182 -5.70 13.21 -6.15
CA ILE A 182 -6.36 13.36 -7.44
C ILE A 182 -7.01 12.03 -7.82
N GLU A 183 -8.34 12.01 -7.88
CA GLU A 183 -9.10 10.84 -8.33
C GLU A 183 -9.12 10.75 -9.86
N ASP A 184 -8.12 10.08 -10.42
CA ASP A 184 -7.87 9.92 -11.85
C ASP A 184 -6.87 8.78 -12.11
N GLU A 185 -6.49 8.58 -13.37
CA GLU A 185 -5.47 7.61 -13.79
C GLU A 185 -4.39 8.30 -14.63
N VAL A 186 -3.14 7.85 -14.48
CA VAL A 186 -2.04 8.29 -15.34
C VAL A 186 -2.18 7.59 -16.69
N LYS A 187 -2.29 8.38 -17.76
CA LYS A 187 -2.47 7.91 -19.13
C LYS A 187 -1.13 7.73 -19.85
N ASP A 188 -0.28 8.76 -19.79
CA ASP A 188 0.97 8.83 -20.53
C ASP A 188 2.00 9.71 -19.80
N LEU A 189 3.27 9.53 -20.12
CA LEU A 189 4.37 10.31 -19.59
C LEU A 189 5.05 11.14 -20.69
N SER A 190 5.50 12.32 -20.31
CA SER A 190 6.43 13.13 -21.11
C SER A 190 7.53 13.65 -20.18
N HIS A 191 8.48 14.41 -20.71
CA HIS A 191 9.63 14.89 -19.95
C HIS A 191 9.21 15.62 -18.65
N HIS A 192 9.48 14.99 -17.50
CA HIS A 192 9.09 15.42 -16.16
C HIS A 192 7.60 15.78 -15.98
N CYS A 193 6.72 15.10 -16.70
CA CYS A 193 5.28 15.33 -16.61
C CYS A 193 4.50 14.03 -16.81
N ALA A 194 3.50 13.82 -15.95
CA ALA A 194 2.49 12.78 -16.14
C ALA A 194 1.18 13.42 -16.60
N GLU A 195 0.58 12.90 -17.66
CA GLU A 195 -0.75 13.32 -18.11
C GLU A 195 -1.80 12.31 -17.65
N THR A 196 -2.91 12.80 -17.09
CA THR A 196 -3.99 11.96 -16.61
C THR A 196 -5.04 11.69 -17.70
N VAL A 197 -5.89 10.68 -17.49
CA VAL A 197 -6.98 10.35 -18.41
C VAL A 197 -7.97 11.52 -18.57
N LYS A 198 -8.25 12.28 -17.51
CA LYS A 198 -9.08 13.50 -17.57
C LYS A 198 -8.34 14.73 -18.10
N GLY A 199 -7.11 14.57 -18.62
CA GLY A 199 -6.35 15.63 -19.30
C GLY A 199 -5.59 16.58 -18.40
N ARG A 200 -5.37 16.24 -17.11
CA ARG A 200 -4.53 17.06 -16.22
C ARG A 200 -3.07 16.76 -16.48
N LYS A 201 -2.23 17.81 -16.53
CA LYS A 201 -0.77 17.69 -16.59
C LYS A 201 -0.16 17.87 -15.21
N LEU A 202 0.59 16.87 -14.76
CA LEU A 202 1.17 16.79 -13.44
C LEU A 202 2.70 16.81 -13.55
N GLU A 203 3.29 17.97 -13.30
CA GLU A 203 4.74 18.11 -13.23
C GLU A 203 5.30 17.25 -12.08
N CYS A 204 6.24 16.37 -12.41
CA CYS A 204 6.93 15.53 -11.45
C CYS A 204 8.26 15.04 -12.02
N SER A 205 9.26 14.91 -11.16
CA SER A 205 10.57 14.33 -11.50
C SER A 205 10.78 12.96 -10.85
N VAL A 206 9.87 12.57 -9.94
CA VAL A 206 9.85 11.28 -9.27
C VAL A 206 8.45 10.67 -9.36
N ILE A 207 8.36 9.39 -9.73
CA ILE A 207 7.12 8.60 -9.71
C ILE A 207 7.31 7.37 -8.83
N LEU A 208 6.43 7.22 -7.82
CA LEU A 208 6.36 6.06 -6.94
C LEU A 208 5.11 5.22 -7.26
N LYS A 209 5.29 3.98 -7.70
CA LYS A 209 4.21 3.03 -7.99
C LYS A 209 3.82 2.29 -6.70
N CYS A 210 2.68 2.66 -6.11
CA CYS A 210 2.10 2.03 -4.92
C CYS A 210 0.86 1.20 -5.30
N LEU A 211 1.07 0.21 -6.16
CA LEU A 211 -0.01 -0.51 -6.85
C LEU A 211 -0.46 -1.80 -6.13
N GLY A 212 0.21 -2.14 -5.03
CA GLY A 212 0.05 -3.41 -4.33
C GLY A 212 0.84 -4.54 -5.00
N SER A 213 0.56 -5.77 -4.59
CA SER A 213 1.29 -6.96 -5.02
C SER A 213 0.32 -8.08 -5.37
N GLU A 214 0.80 -9.06 -6.12
CA GLU A 214 0.13 -10.32 -6.41
C GLU A 214 0.74 -11.43 -5.56
N MET A 215 -0.09 -12.39 -5.18
CA MET A 215 0.35 -13.62 -4.55
C MET A 215 1.04 -14.48 -5.60
N ASP A 216 2.12 -15.15 -5.21
CA ASP A 216 2.78 -16.14 -6.05
C ASP A 216 2.34 -17.54 -5.61
N PRO A 217 1.52 -18.25 -6.41
CA PRO A 217 1.01 -19.58 -6.05
C PRO A 217 2.09 -20.67 -6.14
N SER A 218 3.26 -20.37 -6.75
CA SER A 218 4.33 -21.36 -6.92
C SER A 218 4.78 -21.95 -5.58
N PHE A 219 4.64 -21.22 -4.49
CA PHE A 219 4.94 -21.74 -3.16
C PHE A 219 3.97 -22.85 -2.73
N ASP A 220 2.66 -22.65 -2.92
CA ASP A 220 1.63 -23.64 -2.58
C ASP A 220 1.75 -24.89 -3.46
N GLU A 221 2.12 -24.69 -4.73
CA GLU A 221 2.44 -25.76 -5.68
C GLU A 221 3.69 -26.56 -5.26
N VAL A 222 4.77 -25.88 -4.85
CA VAL A 222 6.02 -26.51 -4.37
C VAL A 222 5.79 -27.32 -3.10
N MET A 223 4.95 -26.83 -2.19
CA MET A 223 4.61 -27.54 -0.96
C MET A 223 3.56 -28.65 -1.17
N GLY A 224 2.97 -28.75 -2.37
CA GLY A 224 1.92 -29.72 -2.69
C GLY A 224 0.68 -29.58 -1.81
N LEU A 225 0.41 -28.37 -1.29
CA LEU A 225 -0.66 -28.11 -0.34
C LEU A 225 -2.01 -28.19 -1.06
N LYS A 226 -2.71 -29.31 -0.90
CA LYS A 226 -4.06 -29.51 -1.45
C LYS A 226 -5.17 -28.98 -0.54
N GLU A 227 -4.87 -28.79 0.74
CA GLU A 227 -5.83 -28.32 1.75
C GLU A 227 -5.05 -27.56 2.85
N ILE A 228 -5.46 -26.33 3.14
CA ILE A 228 -4.96 -25.55 4.27
C ILE A 228 -5.99 -25.66 5.40
N LYS A 229 -5.69 -26.47 6.42
CA LYS A 229 -6.45 -26.50 7.68
C LYS A 229 -5.76 -25.61 8.71
N GLY A 230 -6.17 -24.35 8.74
CA GLY A 230 -5.71 -23.38 9.74
C GLY A 230 -6.85 -22.99 10.68
N TYR A 231 -6.53 -22.77 11.95
CA TYR A 231 -7.37 -21.97 12.83
C TYR A 231 -6.99 -20.51 12.64
N TRP A 232 -7.92 -19.71 12.12
CA TRP A 232 -7.78 -18.27 12.13
C TRP A 232 -7.98 -17.80 13.56
N VAL A 233 -6.90 -17.41 14.21
CA VAL A 233 -6.99 -16.65 15.45
C VAL A 233 -7.30 -15.22 15.02
N ASN A 234 -8.59 -14.88 14.99
CA ASN A 234 -9.01 -13.50 15.09
C ASN A 234 -8.81 -13.04 16.53
#